data_AF-A0A2N1TJU3-F1
#
_entry.id   AF-A0A2N1TJU3-F1
#
_cell.length_a   1.000
_cell.length_b   1.000
_cell.length_c   1.000
_cell.angle_alpha   90.00
_cell.angle_beta   90.00
_cell.angle_gamma   90.00
#
_symmetry.space_group_name_H-M   'P 1'
#
loop_
_entity.id
_entity.type
_entity.pdbx_description
1 polymer ?
#
loop_
_entity_poly.entity_id
_entity_poly.type
_entity_poly.pdbx_seq_one_letter_code
_entity_poly.pdbx_strand_id
1 'polypeptide(L)'
;MTLDLNRKKVTKNAFRVTKVRGATAIRVRVPGGHLDAELMKTIAQIAERFGDGTLHITIRQGFEIPNIPFERMPEVNAALAPIIERLELQHGVKIESPADGYPAAGMRNISACIGARVCPFANTDTTALAQKLEALVYPNDFHVKIAVTGCPN
;
A
#
# COMPACT_ATOMS: atom_id res chain seq x y z
N MET A 1 9.95 -15.83 24.87
CA MET A 1 8.51 -15.50 25.06
C MET A 1 7.78 -15.77 23.75
N THR A 2 6.78 -16.64 23.75
CA THR A 2 5.90 -16.87 22.61
C THR A 2 4.92 -15.69 22.56
N LEU A 3 5.07 -14.80 21.57
CA LEU A 3 4.12 -13.73 21.33
C LEU A 3 2.86 -14.37 20.73
N ASP A 4 1.79 -14.45 21.53
CA ASP A 4 0.49 -14.93 21.06
C ASP A 4 -0.19 -13.80 20.28
N LEU A 5 -0.04 -13.86 18.94
CA LEU A 5 -0.45 -12.79 18.04
C LEU A 5 -1.76 -13.13 17.35
N ASN A 6 -2.72 -12.21 17.47
CA ASN A 6 -3.96 -12.28 16.70
C ASN A 6 -3.68 -12.01 15.21
N ARG A 7 -3.41 -13.09 14.46
CA ARG A 7 -3.12 -13.06 13.02
C ARG A 7 -4.18 -12.32 12.21
N LYS A 8 -5.47 -12.40 12.61
CA LYS A 8 -6.56 -11.71 11.89
C LYS A 8 -6.37 -10.20 11.97
N LYS A 9 -6.02 -9.68 13.15
CA LYS A 9 -5.76 -8.24 13.35
C LYS A 9 -4.53 -7.78 12.57
N VAL A 10 -3.44 -8.53 12.62
CA VAL A 10 -2.20 -8.23 11.86
C VAL A 10 -2.49 -8.14 10.37
N THR A 11 -3.18 -9.15 9.83
CA THR A 11 -3.43 -9.22 8.39
C THR A 11 -4.39 -8.13 7.93
N LYS A 12 -5.34 -7.68 8.76
CA LYS A 12 -6.30 -6.63 8.39
C LYS A 12 -5.61 -5.29 8.09
N ASN A 13 -4.57 -4.95 8.86
CA ASN A 13 -3.81 -3.69 8.72
C ASN A 13 -2.73 -3.73 7.62
N ALA A 14 -2.88 -4.58 6.61
CA ALA A 14 -1.89 -4.80 5.54
C ALA A 14 -0.51 -5.30 5.99
N PHE A 15 -0.31 -5.64 7.27
CA PHE A 15 0.89 -6.32 7.73
C PHE A 15 0.89 -7.79 7.36
N ARG A 16 2.09 -8.33 7.18
CA ARG A 16 2.35 -9.74 6.94
C ARG A 16 3.24 -10.29 8.04
N VAL A 17 2.86 -11.47 8.53
CA VAL A 17 3.75 -12.32 9.32
C VAL A 17 4.86 -12.81 8.38
N THR A 18 6.11 -12.57 8.75
CA THR A 18 7.26 -12.98 7.95
C THR A 18 7.85 -14.30 8.42
N LYS A 19 8.88 -14.79 7.72
CA LYS A 19 9.66 -15.96 8.16
C LYS A 19 10.50 -15.69 9.41
N VAL A 20 10.74 -14.42 9.73
CA VAL A 20 11.53 -14.00 10.89
C VAL A 20 10.59 -13.86 12.08
N ARG A 21 10.89 -14.61 13.16
CA ARG A 21 10.08 -14.55 14.39
C ARG A 21 10.16 -13.14 14.99
N GLY A 22 9.03 -12.63 15.46
CA GLY A 22 8.97 -11.29 16.04
C GLY A 22 8.88 -10.15 15.02
N ALA A 23 8.97 -10.44 13.71
CA ALA A 23 9.01 -9.42 12.66
C ALA A 23 7.88 -9.55 11.65
N THR A 24 7.41 -8.39 11.19
CA THR A 24 6.39 -8.19 10.18
C THR A 24 6.94 -7.46 8.97
N ALA A 25 6.15 -7.45 7.90
CA ALA A 25 6.34 -6.55 6.77
C ALA A 25 5.04 -5.83 6.47
N ILE A 26 5.08 -4.53 6.23
CA ILE A 26 3.90 -3.73 5.84
C ILE A 26 3.93 -3.45 4.36
N ARG A 27 2.76 -3.47 3.72
CA ARG A 27 2.58 -3.09 2.33
C ARG A 27 1.99 -1.71 2.22
N VAL A 28 2.67 -0.85 1.50
CA VAL A 28 2.20 0.48 1.13
C VAL A 28 1.54 0.39 -0.25
N ARG A 29 0.30 0.84 -0.33
CA ARG A 29 -0.49 0.89 -1.56
C ARG A 29 -0.14 2.16 -2.33
N VAL A 30 -0.06 2.04 -3.66
CA VAL A 30 0.16 3.13 -4.60
C VAL A 30 -0.70 2.83 -5.84
N PRO A 31 -2.00 3.15 -5.82
CA PRO A 31 -2.91 2.85 -6.92
C PRO A 31 -2.42 3.46 -8.24
N GLY A 32 -2.19 2.62 -9.24
CA GLY A 32 -1.65 3.03 -10.53
C GLY A 32 -0.14 3.28 -10.56
N GLY A 33 0.58 2.97 -9.47
CA GLY A 33 2.05 2.95 -9.42
C GLY A 33 2.72 4.32 -9.57
N HIS A 34 1.98 5.41 -9.45
CA HIS A 34 2.49 6.78 -9.55
C HIS A 34 2.42 7.46 -8.19
N LEU A 35 3.53 8.06 -7.76
CA LEU A 35 3.72 8.58 -6.41
C LEU A 35 4.37 9.96 -6.46
N ASP A 36 3.89 10.89 -5.63
CA ASP A 36 4.56 12.16 -5.39
C ASP A 36 5.94 11.91 -4.73
N ALA A 37 7.01 12.54 -5.23
CA ALA A 37 8.38 12.29 -4.76
C ALA A 37 8.57 12.56 -3.25
N GLU A 38 7.75 13.43 -2.66
CA GLU A 38 7.75 13.70 -1.22
C GLU A 38 7.31 12.48 -0.41
N LEU A 39 6.29 11.74 -0.85
CA LEU A 39 5.83 10.54 -0.16
C LEU A 39 6.90 9.44 -0.14
N MET A 40 7.78 9.40 -1.15
CA MET A 40 8.91 8.48 -1.15
C MET A 40 9.86 8.75 0.02
N LYS A 41 10.06 10.01 0.41
CA LYS A 41 10.86 10.37 1.59
C LYS A 41 10.22 9.83 2.87
N THR A 42 8.90 9.98 3.00
CA THR A 42 8.14 9.44 4.13
C THR A 42 8.27 7.92 4.21
N ILE A 43 8.13 7.21 3.09
CA ILE A 43 8.30 5.75 3.03
C ILE A 43 9.72 5.34 3.46
N ALA A 44 10.76 6.05 2.97
CA ALA A 44 12.14 5.80 3.34
C ALA A 44 12.38 6.01 4.85
N GLN A 45 11.87 7.12 5.42
CA GLN A 45 11.98 7.40 6.86
C GLN A 45 11.31 6.32 7.71
N ILE A 46 10.16 5.79 7.27
CA ILE A 46 9.49 4.67 7.96
C ILE A 46 10.36 3.42 7.90
N ALA A 47 10.96 3.10 6.76
CA ALA A 47 11.84 1.95 6.61
C ALA A 47 13.09 2.04 7.48
N GLU A 48 13.74 3.21 7.54
CA GLU A 48 14.91 3.46 8.39
C GLU A 48 14.55 3.41 9.89
N ARG A 49 13.41 3.99 10.28
CA ARG A 49 13.03 4.09 11.68
C ARG A 49 12.43 2.82 12.26
N PHE A 50 11.65 2.08 11.47
CA PHE A 50 10.84 0.95 11.96
C PHE A 50 11.24 -0.41 11.38
N GLY A 51 11.88 -0.44 10.21
CA GLY A 51 12.34 -1.65 9.55
C GLY A 51 13.86 -1.83 9.65
N ASP A 52 14.46 -2.38 8.59
CA ASP A 52 15.91 -2.56 8.43
C ASP A 52 16.54 -1.56 7.45
N GLY A 53 15.84 -0.47 7.12
CA GLY A 53 16.27 0.53 6.14
C GLY A 53 16.12 0.09 4.67
N THR A 54 15.56 -1.09 4.41
CA THR A 54 15.34 -1.58 3.04
C THR A 54 13.88 -1.42 2.60
N LEU A 55 13.68 -1.35 1.28
CA LEU A 55 12.38 -1.29 0.64
C LEU A 55 12.32 -2.30 -0.50
N HIS A 56 11.19 -2.98 -0.64
CA HIS A 56 10.94 -3.83 -1.80
C HIS A 56 9.84 -3.23 -2.67
N ILE A 57 10.14 -2.96 -3.94
CA ILE A 57 9.12 -2.59 -4.93
C ILE A 57 8.40 -3.86 -5.35
N THR A 58 7.10 -3.90 -5.11
CA THR A 58 6.28 -5.07 -5.40
C THR A 58 5.97 -5.18 -6.89
N ILE A 59 5.69 -6.41 -7.36
CA ILE A 59 5.21 -6.67 -8.73
C ILE A 59 3.88 -5.97 -9.09
N ARG A 60 3.21 -5.38 -8.10
CA ARG A 60 1.97 -4.63 -8.28
C ARG A 60 2.14 -3.15 -7.98
N GLN A 61 3.37 -2.63 -8.11
CA GLN A 61 3.70 -1.20 -8.09
C GLN A 61 3.40 -0.48 -6.75
N GLY A 62 3.25 -1.23 -5.66
CA GLY A 62 3.35 -0.70 -4.30
C GLY A 62 4.71 -1.00 -3.68
N PHE A 63 4.88 -0.66 -2.40
CA PHE A 63 6.10 -0.95 -1.64
C PHE A 63 5.84 -1.94 -0.51
N GLU A 64 6.87 -2.68 -0.11
CA GLU A 64 6.87 -3.50 1.08
C GLU A 64 8.07 -3.09 1.95
N ILE A 65 7.80 -2.79 3.23
CA ILE A 65 8.82 -2.44 4.23
C ILE A 65 8.99 -3.66 5.14
N PRO A 66 10.14 -4.36 5.09
CA PRO A 66 10.38 -5.56 5.86
C PRO A 66 10.88 -5.26 7.29
N ASN A 67 10.98 -6.33 8.08
CA ASN A 67 11.63 -6.37 9.39
C ASN A 67 11.08 -5.39 10.45
N ILE A 68 9.76 -5.16 10.46
CA ILE A 68 9.11 -4.32 11.46
C ILE A 68 8.74 -5.15 12.69
N PRO A 69 9.23 -4.82 13.90
CA PRO A 69 8.82 -5.49 15.13
C PRO A 69 7.30 -5.41 15.36
N PHE A 70 6.68 -6.50 15.81
CA PHE A 70 5.22 -6.54 16.04
C PHE A 70 4.74 -5.43 16.99
N GLU A 71 5.54 -5.12 18.01
CA GLU A 71 5.22 -4.14 19.05
C GLU A 71 5.13 -2.71 18.47
N ARG A 72 5.81 -2.46 17.34
CA ARG A 72 5.88 -1.14 16.70
C ARG A 72 4.85 -0.96 15.59
N MET A 73 4.01 -1.96 15.30
CA MET A 73 2.96 -1.83 14.29
C MET A 73 2.02 -0.64 14.50
N PRO A 74 1.57 -0.31 15.74
CA PRO A 74 0.72 0.88 15.95
C PRO A 74 1.43 2.19 15.61
N GLU A 75 2.74 2.30 15.89
CA GLU A 75 3.51 3.49 15.53
C GLU A 75 3.68 3.62 14.02
N VAL A 76 3.90 2.49 13.33
CA VAL A 76 3.99 2.46 11.86
C VAL A 76 2.65 2.84 11.23
N ASN A 77 1.53 2.36 11.76
CA ASN A 77 0.20 2.77 11.32
C ASN A 77 0.00 4.28 11.40
N ALA A 78 0.37 4.90 12.53
CA ALA A 78 0.29 6.35 12.68
C ALA A 78 1.22 7.07 11.69
N ALA A 79 2.43 6.54 11.46
CA ALA A 79 3.38 7.12 10.50
C ALA A 79 2.93 6.99 9.02
N LEU A 80 2.07 6.03 8.71
CA LEU A 80 1.49 5.85 7.38
C LEU A 80 0.33 6.82 7.07
N ALA A 81 -0.22 7.50 8.09
CA ALA A 81 -1.39 8.37 7.91
C ALA A 81 -1.24 9.39 6.75
N PRO A 82 -0.11 10.12 6.58
CA PRO A 82 0.04 11.05 5.46
C PRO A 82 0.01 10.37 4.09
N ILE A 83 0.52 9.14 4.00
CA ILE A 83 0.52 8.35 2.76
C ILE A 83 -0.90 7.88 2.45
N ILE A 84 -1.63 7.41 3.46
CA ILE A 84 -3.03 6.97 3.32
C ILE A 84 -3.93 8.14 2.93
N GLU A 85 -3.76 9.31 3.57
CA GLU A 85 -4.49 10.53 3.24
C GLU A 85 -4.31 10.92 1.77
N ARG A 86 -3.05 10.92 1.30
CA ARG A 86 -2.70 11.36 -0.05
C ARG A 86 -3.08 10.35 -1.13
N LEU A 87 -2.91 9.05 -0.89
CA LEU A 87 -3.09 8.01 -1.91
C LEU A 87 -4.46 7.32 -1.87
N GLU A 88 -5.21 7.43 -0.77
CA GLU A 88 -6.50 6.78 -0.62
C GLU A 88 -7.61 7.83 -0.44
N LEU A 89 -7.55 8.65 0.62
CA LEU A 89 -8.65 9.59 0.95
C LEU A 89 -8.82 10.68 -0.11
N GLN A 90 -7.73 11.27 -0.61
CA GLN A 90 -7.78 12.28 -1.67
C GLN A 90 -8.41 11.73 -2.97
N HIS A 91 -8.35 10.41 -3.18
CA HIS A 91 -8.93 9.75 -4.33
C HIS A 91 -10.35 9.19 -4.09
N GLY A 92 -10.91 9.39 -2.88
CA GLY A 92 -12.30 9.06 -2.55
C GLY A 92 -12.49 7.74 -1.81
N VAL A 93 -11.42 7.08 -1.38
CA VAL A 93 -11.50 5.88 -0.53
C VAL A 93 -11.99 6.29 0.86
N LYS A 94 -12.97 5.56 1.38
CA LYS A 94 -13.52 5.79 2.72
C LYS A 94 -12.73 5.00 3.76
N ILE A 95 -11.92 5.71 4.54
CA ILE A 95 -11.18 5.16 5.69
C ILE A 95 -11.52 6.03 6.90
N GLU A 96 -12.03 5.40 7.97
CA GLU A 96 -12.52 6.11 9.17
C GLU A 96 -11.39 6.79 9.94
N SER A 97 -10.24 6.11 10.07
CA SER A 97 -9.09 6.56 10.86
C SER A 97 -7.79 6.21 10.13
N PRO A 98 -7.17 7.15 9.41
CA PRO A 98 -5.87 6.94 8.75
C PRO A 98 -4.75 6.56 9.73
N ALA A 99 -4.82 7.02 10.98
CA ALA A 99 -3.83 6.71 12.02
C ALA A 99 -3.87 5.24 12.48
N ASP A 100 -4.98 4.53 12.26
CA ASP A 100 -5.09 3.10 12.56
C ASP A 100 -4.54 2.21 11.42
N GLY A 101 -4.07 2.83 10.33
CA GLY A 101 -3.47 2.17 9.17
C GLY A 101 -4.51 1.72 8.14
N TYR A 102 -4.12 0.76 7.30
CA TYR A 102 -4.99 0.25 6.24
C TYR A 102 -6.16 -0.56 6.80
N PRO A 103 -7.42 -0.33 6.39
CA PRO A 103 -8.57 -1.08 6.89
C PRO A 103 -8.68 -2.52 6.37
N ALA A 104 -7.99 -2.85 5.27
CA ALA A 104 -8.03 -4.16 4.64
C ALA A 104 -6.76 -4.50 3.85
N ALA A 105 -6.47 -5.80 3.72
CA ALA A 105 -5.29 -6.33 3.00
C ALA A 105 -5.61 -7.41 1.95
N GLY A 106 -6.87 -7.83 1.84
CA GLY A 106 -7.33 -8.83 0.88
C GLY A 106 -7.10 -8.34 -0.55
N MET A 107 -7.66 -7.17 -0.85
CA MET A 107 -7.50 -6.52 -2.14
C MET A 107 -6.05 -6.13 -2.38
N ARG A 108 -5.52 -6.42 -3.57
CA ARG A 108 -4.16 -6.02 -3.96
C ARG A 108 -4.15 -4.64 -4.62
N ASN A 109 -3.04 -3.92 -4.44
CA ASN A 109 -2.80 -2.63 -5.08
C ASN A 109 -3.14 -2.68 -6.56
N ILE A 110 -3.91 -1.72 -7.09
CA ILE A 110 -4.23 -1.66 -8.52
C ILE A 110 -2.97 -1.24 -9.29
N SER A 111 -2.58 -2.04 -10.27
CA SER A 111 -1.40 -1.78 -11.10
C SER A 111 -1.84 -1.16 -12.42
N ALA A 112 -1.08 -0.21 -12.93
CA ALA A 112 -1.34 0.44 -14.21
C ALA A 112 -0.06 0.61 -15.02
N CYS A 113 -0.17 0.59 -16.36
CA CYS A 113 0.92 1.13 -17.18
C CYS A 113 1.03 2.65 -16.97
N ILE A 114 2.08 3.28 -17.52
CA ILE A 114 2.26 4.74 -17.42
C ILE A 114 1.15 5.56 -18.09
N GLY A 115 0.42 4.95 -19.04
CA GLY A 115 -0.78 5.52 -19.65
C GLY A 115 -0.52 6.80 -20.44
N ALA A 116 -1.60 7.58 -20.66
CA ALA A 116 -1.58 8.81 -21.45
C ALA A 116 -0.78 9.96 -20.80
N ARG A 117 -0.22 9.75 -19.59
CA ARG A 117 0.69 10.71 -18.96
C ARG A 117 2.04 10.80 -19.68
N VAL A 118 2.45 9.73 -20.36
CA VAL A 118 3.75 9.67 -21.08
C VAL A 118 3.65 8.90 -22.39
N CYS A 119 2.91 7.79 -22.44
CA CYS A 119 2.89 6.90 -23.59
C CYS A 119 2.01 7.47 -24.72
N PRO A 120 2.53 7.59 -25.96
CA PRO A 120 1.74 8.10 -27.10
C PRO A 120 0.65 7.13 -27.59
N PHE A 121 0.73 5.84 -27.24
CA PHE A 121 -0.25 4.82 -27.63
C PHE A 121 -1.40 4.66 -26.63
N ALA A 122 -1.33 5.32 -25.48
CA ALA A 122 -2.32 5.13 -24.44
C ALA A 122 -3.60 5.88 -24.78
N ASN A 123 -4.72 5.17 -24.74
CA ASN A 123 -6.05 5.73 -25.01
C ASN A 123 -6.65 6.44 -23.77
N THR A 124 -6.01 6.34 -22.60
CA THR A 124 -6.52 6.90 -21.34
C THR A 124 -5.42 7.14 -20.31
N ASP A 125 -5.68 8.02 -19.34
CA ASP A 125 -4.88 8.12 -18.11
C ASP A 125 -5.19 6.93 -17.21
N THR A 126 -4.35 5.91 -17.31
CA THR A 126 -4.50 4.65 -16.57
C THR A 126 -4.27 4.81 -15.07
N THR A 127 -3.45 5.77 -14.64
CA THR A 127 -3.26 6.06 -13.22
C THR A 127 -4.52 6.70 -12.63
N ALA A 128 -5.11 7.68 -13.31
CA ALA A 128 -6.36 8.28 -12.85
C ALA A 128 -7.51 7.27 -12.83
N LEU A 129 -7.58 6.37 -13.82
CA LEU A 129 -8.56 5.27 -13.81
C LEU A 129 -8.31 4.30 -12.65
N ALA A 130 -7.06 3.94 -12.36
CA ALA A 130 -6.72 3.07 -11.23
C ALA A 130 -7.14 3.70 -9.89
N GLN A 131 -6.91 5.00 -9.70
CA GLN A 131 -7.32 5.73 -8.49
C GLN A 131 -8.85 5.77 -8.32
N LYS A 132 -9.60 5.98 -9.42
CA LYS A 132 -11.07 5.92 -9.39
C LYS A 132 -11.58 4.51 -9.06
N LEU A 133 -10.96 3.49 -9.63
CA LEU A 133 -11.30 2.09 -9.32
C LEU A 133 -11.00 1.77 -7.86
N GLU A 134 -9.87 2.24 -7.32
CA GLU A 134 -9.51 2.07 -5.92
C GLU A 134 -10.62 2.58 -5.00
N ALA A 135 -11.12 3.80 -5.23
CA ALA A 135 -12.22 4.37 -4.44
C ALA A 135 -13.54 3.57 -4.49
N LEU A 136 -13.76 2.82 -5.57
CA LEU A 136 -14.96 2.00 -5.74
C LEU A 136 -14.87 0.64 -5.06
N VAL A 137 -13.66 0.06 -5.04
CA VAL A 137 -13.48 -1.33 -4.61
C VAL A 137 -12.76 -1.43 -3.26
N TYR A 138 -11.90 -0.49 -2.90
CA TYR A 138 -11.20 -0.47 -1.62
C TYR A 138 -12.00 0.36 -0.58
N PRO A 139 -12.14 -0.09 0.68
CA PRO A 139 -11.59 -1.32 1.26
C PRO A 139 -12.49 -2.55 1.17
N ASN A 140 -11.89 -3.71 0.88
CA ASN A 140 -12.57 -5.02 0.95
C ASN A 140 -11.61 -6.17 1.32
N ASP A 141 -12.18 -7.25 1.85
CA ASP A 141 -11.43 -8.43 2.31
C ASP A 141 -11.21 -9.50 1.21
N PHE A 142 -11.79 -9.33 0.02
CA PHE A 142 -11.63 -10.28 -1.07
C PHE A 142 -10.23 -10.21 -1.69
N HIS A 143 -9.68 -11.37 -2.06
CA HIS A 143 -8.41 -11.44 -2.77
C HIS A 143 -8.61 -11.11 -4.25
N VAL A 144 -8.66 -9.81 -4.56
CA VAL A 144 -8.88 -9.30 -5.92
C VAL A 144 -7.63 -8.59 -6.43
N LYS A 145 -7.34 -8.76 -7.73
CA LYS A 145 -6.26 -8.10 -8.46
C LYS A 145 -6.84 -7.42 -9.69
N ILE A 146 -6.59 -6.12 -9.85
CA ILE A 146 -7.08 -5.34 -10.98
C ILE A 146 -5.90 -4.69 -11.69
N ALA A 147 -5.67 -4.97 -12.96
CA ALA A 147 -4.65 -4.30 -13.75
C ALA A 147 -5.31 -3.39 -14.80
N VAL A 148 -4.78 -2.19 -14.97
CA VAL A 148 -5.29 -1.19 -15.92
C VAL A 148 -4.24 -0.96 -17.00
N THR A 149 -4.61 -1.22 -18.25
CA THR A 149 -3.77 -0.95 -19.43
C THR A 149 -4.44 0.09 -20.31
N GLY A 150 -3.62 0.95 -20.93
CA GLY A 150 -4.11 2.05 -21.77
C GLY A 150 -4.33 1.65 -23.24
N CYS A 151 -3.83 0.49 -23.62
CA CYS A 151 -3.91 -0.08 -24.96
C CYS A 151 -3.80 -1.61 -24.90
N PRO A 152 -4.04 -2.33 -26.01
CA PRO A 152 -3.94 -3.80 -26.06
C PRO A 152 -2.53 -4.40 -26.03
N ASN A 153 -1.47 -3.56 -26.08
CA ASN A 153 -0.08 -4.02 -26.01
C ASN A 153 0.28 -4.61 -24.65
#